data_AF-A0A3B5AML6-F1
#
_entry.id   AF-A0A3B5AML6-F1
#
_cell.length_a   1.000
_cell.length_b   1.000
_cell.length_c   1.000
_cell.angle_alpha   90.00
_cell.angle_beta   90.00
_cell.angle_gamma   90.00
#
_symmetry.space_group_name_H-M   'P 1'
#
loop_
_entity.id
_entity.type
_entity.pdbx_description
1 polymer ?
#
loop_
_entity_poly.entity_id
_entity_poly.type
_entity_poly.pdbx_seq_one_letter_code
_entity_poly.pdbx_strand_id
1 'polypeptide(L)'
;VIFSHYYLTILGNAVALANVVCICTILVLNSEKSTAERDNFILEIINLCFILYYLFEMCVKIFAFGWIGYLSYRNNIFDGFLTILLLITIFITYRLPYSQWDPSTHGVMSLWEMVRLVNMLIVFRFLRIIPDIKLMALVASTLLDLVKNLRAFAGILVVVYYVFAVFGIWLFEGAIKPPPGTRYENITTNFSMECGTYEQLGYWPNNFDDFAAAIILLYDVMIVNNWQAFMDAYSRYTTEWSKIYFVCWWLTSSVMWVNLFVALILENFIYKWDRSHSCSVTDVDRIRYETSVQFMFREQVQEPTEEELVCQLHQHPHLHLQW
;
A
#
# COMPACT_ATOMS: atom_id res chain seq x y z
N VAL A 1 -12.43 -5.04 32.37
CA VAL A 1 -12.17 -5.61 31.01
C VAL A 1 -11.59 -4.56 30.05
N ILE A 2 -12.19 -3.36 29.94
CA ILE A 2 -11.73 -2.27 29.03
C ILE A 2 -10.25 -1.86 29.26
N PHE A 3 -9.80 -1.81 30.52
CA PHE A 3 -8.42 -1.44 30.86
C PHE A 3 -7.38 -2.43 30.31
N SER A 4 -7.69 -3.73 30.25
CA SER A 4 -6.78 -4.75 29.69
C SER A 4 -6.62 -4.61 28.18
N HIS A 5 -7.66 -4.18 27.47
CA HIS A 5 -7.63 -4.03 26.02
C HIS A 5 -6.72 -2.89 25.55
N TYR A 6 -6.74 -1.75 26.25
CA TYR A 6 -5.92 -0.59 25.89
C TYR A 6 -4.43 -0.91 26.06
N TYR A 7 -4.03 -1.50 27.19
CA TYR A 7 -2.63 -1.89 27.41
C TYR A 7 -2.17 -2.97 26.44
N LEU A 8 -3.02 -3.96 26.13
CA LEU A 8 -2.65 -5.02 25.18
C LEU A 8 -2.41 -4.44 23.77
N THR A 9 -3.22 -3.46 23.36
CA THR A 9 -3.04 -2.77 22.07
C THR A 9 -1.77 -1.92 22.06
N ILE A 10 -1.48 -1.16 23.13
CA ILE A 10 -0.25 -0.38 23.23
C ILE A 10 0.98 -1.28 23.24
N LEU A 11 0.96 -2.35 24.04
CA LEU A 11 2.06 -3.32 24.14
C LEU A 11 2.31 -3.98 22.79
N GLY A 12 1.24 -4.39 22.10
CA GLY A 12 1.30 -4.80 20.70
C GLY A 12 2.03 -3.75 19.88
N ASN A 13 1.51 -2.53 19.78
CA ASN A 13 2.09 -1.47 18.96
C ASN A 13 3.57 -1.22 19.25
N ALA A 14 3.97 -1.22 20.52
CA ALA A 14 5.37 -1.10 20.93
C ALA A 14 6.24 -2.27 20.41
N VAL A 15 5.75 -3.51 20.51
CA VAL A 15 6.47 -4.69 19.99
C VAL A 15 6.56 -4.68 18.46
N ALA A 16 5.51 -4.22 17.76
CA ALA A 16 5.58 -4.05 16.30
C ALA A 16 6.62 -3.00 15.90
N LEU A 17 6.67 -1.87 16.59
CA LEU A 17 7.68 -0.83 16.35
C LEU A 17 9.09 -1.38 16.61
N ALA A 18 9.29 -2.08 17.73
CA ALA A 18 10.56 -2.71 18.06
C ALA A 18 11.01 -3.73 16.99
N ASN A 19 10.07 -4.52 16.47
CA ASN A 19 10.35 -5.46 15.39
C ASN A 19 10.80 -4.76 14.10
N VAL A 20 10.08 -3.70 13.69
CA VAL A 20 10.46 -2.90 12.51
C VAL A 20 11.84 -2.28 12.69
N VAL A 21 12.14 -1.68 13.84
CA VAL A 21 13.47 -1.12 14.13
C VAL A 21 14.54 -2.21 14.06
N CYS A 22 14.29 -3.38 14.65
CA CYS A 22 15.21 -4.50 14.61
C CYS A 22 15.49 -4.95 13.17
N ILE A 23 14.45 -5.15 12.35
CA ILE A 23 14.59 -5.50 10.93
C ILE A 23 15.36 -4.42 10.17
N CYS A 24 15.05 -3.15 10.36
CA CYS A 24 15.77 -2.05 9.72
C CYS A 24 17.26 -2.05 10.09
N THR A 25 17.60 -2.23 11.38
CA THR A 25 19.00 -2.30 11.80
C THR A 25 19.74 -3.48 11.18
N ILE A 26 19.09 -4.65 11.08
CA ILE A 26 19.70 -5.84 10.50
C ILE A 26 19.85 -5.69 8.98
N LEU A 27 18.87 -5.07 8.30
CA LEU A 27 18.97 -4.79 6.87
C LEU A 27 20.14 -3.86 6.55
N VAL A 28 20.35 -2.82 7.36
CA VAL A 28 21.50 -1.90 7.22
C VAL A 28 22.81 -2.63 7.52
N LEU A 29 22.88 -3.41 8.60
CA LEU A 29 24.10 -4.16 8.93
C LEU A 29 24.46 -5.23 7.88
N ASN A 30 23.44 -5.77 7.20
CA ASN A 30 23.60 -6.76 6.14
C ASN A 30 23.76 -6.15 4.74
N SER A 31 23.59 -4.83 4.54
CA SER A 31 23.73 -4.22 3.22
C SER A 31 25.19 -4.10 2.78
N GLU A 32 26.11 -4.01 3.74
CA GLU A 32 27.56 -3.92 3.47
C GLU A 32 28.24 -5.31 3.38
N LYS A 33 27.61 -6.37 3.90
CA LYS A 33 28.18 -7.71 3.94
C LYS A 33 27.85 -8.53 2.70
N SER A 34 28.83 -9.29 2.21
CA SER A 34 28.61 -10.26 1.12
C SER A 34 27.66 -11.38 1.55
N THR A 35 26.92 -11.97 0.60
CA THR A 35 25.93 -13.03 0.86
C THR A 35 26.49 -14.21 1.66
N ALA A 36 27.79 -14.50 1.54
CA ALA A 36 28.48 -15.58 2.23
C ALA A 36 28.84 -15.28 3.71
N GLU A 37 28.90 -14.00 4.10
CA GLU A 37 29.29 -13.55 5.46
C GLU A 37 28.08 -13.20 6.34
N ARG A 38 26.86 -13.46 5.84
CA ARG A 38 25.63 -13.13 6.56
C ARG A 38 25.28 -14.22 7.57
N ASP A 39 25.48 -13.91 8.85
CA ASP A 39 24.99 -14.73 9.97
C ASP A 39 23.47 -14.57 10.15
N ASN A 40 22.71 -15.38 9.42
CA ASN A 40 21.24 -15.36 9.47
C ASN A 40 20.65 -15.99 10.73
N PHE A 41 21.46 -16.68 11.54
CA PHE A 41 20.99 -17.44 12.71
C PHE A 41 20.34 -16.54 13.78
N ILE A 42 20.96 -15.40 14.09
CA ILE A 42 20.42 -14.45 15.07
C ILE A 42 19.09 -13.86 14.57
N LEU A 43 19.01 -13.53 13.28
CA LEU A 43 17.81 -12.99 12.65
C LEU A 43 16.65 -14.00 12.70
N GLU A 44 16.94 -15.29 12.46
CA GLU A 44 15.93 -16.34 12.53
C GLU A 44 15.34 -16.49 13.93
N ILE A 45 16.20 -16.49 14.97
CA ILE A 45 15.77 -16.54 16.37
C ILE A 45 14.89 -15.34 16.72
N ILE A 46 15.33 -14.13 16.35
CA ILE A 46 14.58 -12.89 16.62
C ILE A 46 13.20 -12.94 15.94
N ASN A 47 13.15 -13.35 14.67
CA ASN A 47 11.90 -13.47 13.92
C ASN A 47 10.97 -14.51 14.55
N LEU A 48 11.50 -15.67 14.96
CA LEU A 48 10.74 -16.70 15.65
C LEU A 48 10.13 -16.16 16.95
N CYS A 49 10.91 -15.45 17.76
CA CYS A 49 10.44 -14.82 19.00
C CYS A 49 9.28 -13.84 18.75
N PHE A 50 9.39 -12.96 17.74
CA PHE A 50 8.32 -12.04 17.40
C PHE A 50 7.06 -12.75 16.89
N ILE A 51 7.20 -13.78 16.06
CA ILE A 51 6.05 -14.51 15.52
C ILE A 51 5.31 -15.28 16.63
N LEU A 52 6.05 -15.89 17.57
CA LEU A 52 5.46 -16.51 18.76
C LEU A 52 4.71 -15.49 19.63
N TYR A 53 5.29 -14.29 19.82
CA TYR A 53 4.60 -13.21 20.52
C TYR A 53 3.29 -12.82 19.81
N TYR A 54 3.29 -12.70 18.48
CA TYR A 54 2.07 -12.32 17.76
C TYR A 54 1.00 -13.42 17.77
N LEU A 55 1.41 -14.69 17.72
CA LEU A 55 0.50 -15.81 17.93
C LEU A 55 -0.13 -15.74 19.32
N PHE A 56 0.67 -15.44 20.35
CA PHE A 56 0.18 -15.24 21.70
C PHE A 56 -0.80 -14.06 21.80
N GLU A 57 -0.46 -12.89 21.21
CA GLU A 57 -1.34 -11.72 21.15
C GLU A 57 -2.70 -12.07 20.51
N MET A 58 -2.69 -12.79 19.39
CA MET A 58 -3.88 -13.26 18.69
C MET A 58 -4.72 -14.21 19.55
N CYS A 59 -4.09 -15.22 20.16
CA CYS A 59 -4.76 -16.17 21.05
C CYS A 59 -5.47 -15.46 22.21
N VAL A 60 -4.76 -14.55 22.91
CA VAL A 60 -5.34 -13.79 24.04
C VAL A 60 -6.54 -12.96 23.58
N LYS A 61 -6.46 -12.29 22.42
CA LYS A 61 -7.60 -11.52 21.87
C LYS A 61 -8.79 -12.43 21.54
N ILE A 62 -8.56 -13.61 20.97
CA ILE A 62 -9.64 -14.56 20.65
C ILE A 62 -10.27 -15.11 21.94
N PHE A 63 -9.49 -15.42 22.97
CA PHE A 63 -10.02 -15.85 24.27
C PHE A 63 -10.83 -14.75 24.97
N ALA A 64 -10.40 -13.49 24.86
CA ALA A 64 -11.09 -12.38 25.50
C ALA A 64 -12.39 -11.96 24.79
N PHE A 65 -12.39 -11.93 23.45
CA PHE A 65 -13.53 -11.43 22.65
C PHE A 65 -14.44 -12.53 22.10
N GLY A 66 -13.98 -13.79 22.13
CA GLY A 66 -14.57 -14.86 21.33
C GLY A 66 -14.26 -14.70 19.84
N TRP A 67 -14.46 -15.78 19.09
CA TRP A 67 -14.14 -15.83 17.65
C TRP A 67 -14.89 -14.76 16.83
N ILE A 68 -16.19 -14.59 17.11
CA ILE A 68 -17.05 -13.62 16.41
C ILE A 68 -16.66 -12.19 16.79
N GLY A 69 -16.33 -11.94 18.06
CA GLY A 69 -15.89 -10.61 18.52
C GLY A 69 -14.56 -10.20 17.89
N TYR A 70 -13.61 -11.14 17.74
CA TYR A 70 -12.33 -10.89 17.07
C TYR A 70 -12.53 -10.48 15.60
N LEU A 71 -13.37 -11.22 14.87
CA LEU A 71 -13.65 -10.96 13.44
C LEU A 71 -14.46 -9.68 13.20
N SER A 72 -15.11 -9.11 14.22
CA SER A 72 -15.83 -7.84 14.07
C SER A 72 -14.89 -6.63 13.85
N TYR A 73 -13.64 -6.70 14.30
CA TYR A 73 -12.69 -5.59 14.20
C TYR A 73 -11.78 -5.72 12.99
N ARG A 74 -11.86 -4.77 12.05
CA ARG A 74 -11.06 -4.79 10.80
C ARG A 74 -9.54 -4.79 11.02
N ASN A 75 -9.06 -4.11 12.07
CA ASN A 75 -7.63 -4.11 12.42
C ASN A 75 -7.17 -5.49 12.90
N ASN A 76 -8.00 -6.19 13.66
CA ASN A 76 -7.71 -7.54 14.14
C ASN A 76 -7.73 -8.56 13.00
N ILE A 77 -8.65 -8.44 12.02
CA ILE A 77 -8.64 -9.30 10.82
C ILE A 77 -7.32 -9.18 10.06
N PHE A 78 -6.84 -7.95 9.84
CA PHE A 78 -5.57 -7.70 9.13
C PHE A 78 -4.37 -8.29 9.88
N ASP A 79 -4.28 -8.06 11.20
CA ASP A 79 -3.21 -8.59 12.04
C ASP A 79 -3.26 -10.13 12.16
N GLY A 80 -4.47 -10.70 12.23
CA GLY A 80 -4.74 -12.14 12.18
C GLY A 80 -4.30 -12.78 10.86
N PHE A 81 -4.57 -12.12 9.74
CA PHE A 81 -4.11 -12.60 8.43
C PHE A 81 -2.57 -12.60 8.34
N LEU A 82 -1.92 -11.50 8.77
CA LEU A 82 -0.46 -11.41 8.78
C LEU A 82 0.18 -12.43 9.74
N THR A 83 -0.40 -12.70 10.91
CA THR A 83 0.09 -13.72 11.84
C THR A 83 0.04 -15.12 11.24
N ILE A 84 -1.09 -15.48 10.63
CA ILE A 84 -1.25 -16.79 9.98
C ILE A 84 -0.24 -16.96 8.83
N LEU A 85 -0.06 -15.94 8.01
CA LEU A 85 0.89 -15.97 6.90
C LEU A 85 2.33 -16.19 7.38
N LEU A 86 2.75 -15.51 8.45
CA LEU A 86 4.08 -15.70 9.05
C LEU A 86 4.24 -17.08 9.72
N LEU A 87 3.16 -17.63 10.28
CA LEU A 87 3.20 -18.98 10.85
C LEU A 87 3.37 -20.03 9.75
N ILE A 88 2.68 -19.86 8.62
CA ILE A 88 2.85 -20.72 7.44
C ILE A 88 4.30 -20.68 6.96
N THR A 89 4.98 -19.54 6.98
CA THR A 89 6.38 -19.48 6.52
C THR A 89 7.37 -20.10 7.47
N ILE A 90 7.19 -19.97 8.79
CA ILE A 90 7.95 -20.77 9.75
C ILE A 90 7.72 -22.25 9.48
N PHE A 91 6.47 -22.66 9.30
CA PHE A 91 6.14 -24.07 9.08
C PHE A 91 6.77 -24.64 7.81
N ILE A 92 6.74 -23.90 6.71
CA ILE A 92 7.42 -24.26 5.45
C ILE A 92 8.93 -24.38 5.67
N THR A 93 9.52 -23.43 6.42
CA THR A 93 10.97 -23.40 6.68
C THR A 93 11.44 -24.58 7.54
N TYR A 94 10.70 -24.94 8.60
CA TYR A 94 11.09 -26.01 9.53
C TYR A 94 10.63 -27.41 9.11
N ARG A 95 9.48 -27.54 8.43
CA ARG A 95 8.88 -28.85 8.10
C ARG A 95 9.29 -29.38 6.73
N LEU A 96 9.96 -28.59 5.90
CA LEU A 96 10.66 -29.08 4.71
C LEU A 96 12.18 -29.15 4.98
N PRO A 97 12.66 -30.06 5.85
CA PRO A 97 14.08 -30.36 5.89
C PRO A 97 14.42 -31.20 4.65
N TYR A 98 15.55 -30.88 4.01
CA TYR A 98 16.12 -31.52 2.82
C TYR A 98 15.41 -31.22 1.50
N SER A 99 16.10 -31.01 0.38
CA SER A 99 17.43 -31.46 -0.03
C SER A 99 18.00 -30.45 -1.00
N GLN A 100 19.33 -30.38 -1.14
CA GLN A 100 20.08 -29.75 -2.22
C GLN A 100 19.20 -29.38 -3.43
N TRP A 101 18.67 -28.16 -3.45
CA TRP A 101 18.09 -27.61 -4.66
C TRP A 101 19.25 -26.94 -5.36
N ASP A 102 19.71 -27.59 -6.43
CA ASP A 102 20.71 -27.02 -7.31
C ASP A 102 20.26 -25.61 -7.72
N PRO A 103 21.13 -24.58 -7.57
CA PRO A 103 20.82 -23.20 -7.95
C PRO A 103 20.65 -22.99 -9.46
N SER A 104 20.52 -24.06 -10.25
CA SER A 104 20.52 -24.03 -11.72
C SER A 104 19.13 -24.00 -12.37
N THR A 105 18.03 -24.20 -11.62
CA THR A 105 16.66 -24.00 -12.13
C THR A 105 16.21 -22.55 -11.95
N HIS A 106 16.73 -21.67 -12.80
CA HIS A 106 16.24 -20.30 -12.97
C HIS A 106 14.82 -20.32 -13.57
N GLY A 107 13.79 -20.21 -12.74
CA GLY A 107 12.42 -20.09 -13.22
C GLY A 107 11.34 -20.05 -12.14
N VAL A 108 11.67 -20.46 -10.92
CA VAL A 108 10.76 -20.37 -9.78
C VAL A 108 11.57 -19.83 -8.61
N MET A 109 11.14 -18.68 -8.08
CA MET A 109 11.74 -18.07 -6.88
C MET A 109 12.05 -19.16 -5.85
N SER A 110 13.28 -19.20 -5.36
CA SER A 110 13.69 -20.23 -4.40
C SER A 110 12.77 -20.19 -3.20
N LEU A 111 12.43 -21.34 -2.61
CA LEU A 111 11.62 -21.39 -1.38
C LEU A 111 12.19 -20.47 -0.29
N TRP A 112 13.52 -20.33 -0.26
CA TRP A 112 14.22 -19.43 0.65
C TRP A 112 13.99 -17.94 0.32
N GLU A 113 13.94 -17.58 -0.97
CA GLU A 113 13.60 -16.23 -1.42
C GLU A 113 12.14 -15.89 -1.13
N MET A 114 11.22 -16.85 -1.30
CA MET A 114 9.81 -16.69 -0.89
C MET A 114 9.68 -16.48 0.62
N VAL A 115 10.38 -17.27 1.43
CA VAL A 115 10.41 -17.09 2.89
C VAL A 115 10.95 -15.70 3.25
N ARG A 116 12.00 -15.24 2.56
CA ARG A 116 12.56 -13.89 2.75
C ARG A 116 11.55 -12.79 2.38
N LEU A 117 10.81 -12.94 1.28
CA LEU A 117 9.76 -11.99 0.88
C LEU A 117 8.61 -11.95 1.87
N VAL A 118 8.15 -13.10 2.36
CA VAL A 118 7.09 -13.13 3.37
C VAL A 118 7.57 -12.54 4.68
N ASN A 119 8.84 -12.73 5.04
CA ASN A 119 9.43 -12.05 6.20
C ASN A 119 9.48 -10.52 6.00
N MET A 120 9.55 -10.00 4.77
CA MET A 120 9.37 -8.55 4.53
C MET A 120 7.93 -8.06 4.81
N LEU A 121 6.93 -8.94 4.78
CA LEU A 121 5.55 -8.59 5.16
C LEU A 121 5.42 -8.23 6.64
N ILE A 122 6.42 -8.54 7.47
CA ILE A 122 6.50 -8.07 8.86
C ILE A 122 6.47 -6.54 8.90
N VAL A 123 7.08 -5.85 7.93
CA VAL A 123 7.09 -4.38 7.86
C VAL A 123 5.68 -3.81 7.70
N PHE A 124 4.78 -4.52 6.99
CA PHE A 124 3.39 -4.10 6.86
C PHE A 124 2.61 -4.12 8.19
N ARG A 125 3.13 -4.76 9.25
CA ARG A 125 2.51 -4.65 10.58
C ARG A 125 2.54 -3.23 11.11
N PHE A 126 3.49 -2.39 10.69
CA PHE A 126 3.48 -0.96 11.02
C PHE A 126 2.18 -0.27 10.59
N LEU A 127 1.50 -0.79 9.54
CA LEU A 127 0.22 -0.25 9.08
C LEU A 127 -0.87 -0.29 10.16
N ARG A 128 -0.76 -1.16 11.19
CA ARG A 128 -1.73 -1.22 12.30
C ARG A 128 -1.74 0.02 13.18
N ILE A 129 -0.67 0.83 13.13
CA ILE A 129 -0.53 2.08 13.89
C ILE A 129 -1.27 3.23 13.18
N ILE A 130 -1.47 3.11 11.85
CA ILE A 130 -2.09 4.15 11.02
C ILE A 130 -3.48 4.57 11.53
N PRO A 131 -4.41 3.65 11.88
CA PRO A 131 -5.74 4.02 12.34
C PRO A 131 -5.74 4.70 13.72
N ASP A 132 -4.73 4.46 14.57
CA ASP A 132 -4.66 5.01 15.92
C ASP A 132 -4.24 6.49 15.91
N ILE A 133 -3.52 6.93 14.87
CA ILE A 133 -3.11 8.32 14.68
C ILE A 133 -4.22 9.08 13.92
N LYS A 134 -4.94 9.98 14.60
CA LYS A 134 -6.08 10.74 14.04
C LYS A 134 -5.79 11.36 12.66
N LEU A 135 -4.63 12.01 12.49
CA LEU A 135 -4.23 12.61 11.22
C LEU A 135 -4.02 11.57 10.12
N MET A 136 -3.38 10.45 10.45
CA MET A 136 -3.05 9.41 9.48
C MET A 136 -4.30 8.60 9.08
N ALA A 137 -5.21 8.36 10.02
CA ALA A 137 -6.51 7.77 9.77
C ALA A 137 -7.36 8.63 8.83
N LEU A 138 -7.33 9.96 9.02
CA LEU A 138 -8.01 10.90 8.12
C LEU A 138 -7.44 10.79 6.70
N VAL A 139 -6.11 10.86 6.54
CA VAL A 139 -5.45 10.73 5.23
C VAL A 139 -5.74 9.37 4.58
N ALA A 140 -5.68 8.28 5.33
CA ALA A 140 -5.99 6.95 4.81
C ALA A 140 -7.45 6.85 4.35
N SER A 141 -8.39 7.43 5.09
CA SER A 141 -9.81 7.43 4.71
C SER A 141 -10.07 8.26 3.45
N THR A 142 -9.40 9.41 3.28
CA THR A 142 -9.56 10.24 2.08
C THR A 142 -8.97 9.57 0.85
N LEU A 143 -7.83 8.89 0.97
CA LEU A 143 -7.23 8.09 -0.11
C LEU A 143 -8.13 6.93 -0.52
N LEU A 144 -8.70 6.18 0.44
CA LEU A 144 -9.60 5.07 0.13
C LEU A 144 -10.88 5.54 -0.58
N ASP A 145 -11.41 6.69 -0.19
CA ASP A 145 -12.54 7.29 -0.90
C ASP A 145 -12.16 7.78 -2.30
N LEU A 146 -10.96 8.35 -2.46
CA LEU A 146 -10.47 8.77 -3.76
C LEU A 146 -10.37 7.56 -4.72
N VAL A 147 -9.86 6.42 -4.26
CA VAL A 147 -9.80 5.18 -5.06
C VAL A 147 -11.18 4.74 -5.54
N LYS A 148 -12.22 4.85 -4.70
CA LYS A 148 -13.60 4.50 -5.11
C LYS A 148 -14.10 5.41 -6.23
N ASN A 149 -13.82 6.71 -6.13
CA ASN A 149 -14.22 7.70 -7.12
C ASN A 149 -13.43 7.55 -8.44
N LEU A 150 -12.17 7.13 -8.35
CA LEU A 150 -11.30 6.93 -9.51
C LEU A 150 -11.50 5.60 -10.22
N ARG A 151 -12.29 4.66 -9.65
CA ARG A 151 -12.50 3.32 -10.24
C ARG A 151 -13.02 3.37 -11.68
N ALA A 152 -13.95 4.27 -11.98
CA ALA A 152 -14.48 4.41 -13.33
C ALA A 152 -13.40 4.88 -14.33
N PHE A 153 -12.56 5.83 -13.91
CA PHE A 153 -11.46 6.35 -14.71
C PHE A 153 -10.35 5.33 -14.93
N ALA A 154 -10.00 4.56 -13.89
CA ALA A 154 -9.05 3.46 -14.02
C ALA A 154 -9.49 2.44 -15.07
N GLY A 155 -10.80 2.17 -15.20
CA GLY A 155 -11.33 1.30 -16.25
C GLY A 155 -11.05 1.82 -17.66
N ILE A 156 -11.22 3.13 -17.91
CA ILE A 156 -10.92 3.76 -19.20
C ILE A 156 -9.43 3.65 -19.52
N LEU A 157 -8.56 3.89 -18.52
CA LEU A 157 -7.11 3.74 -18.69
C LEU A 157 -6.74 2.33 -19.15
N VAL A 158 -7.30 1.30 -18.51
CA VAL A 158 -7.04 -0.10 -18.85
C VAL A 158 -7.44 -0.41 -20.30
N VAL A 159 -8.57 0.13 -20.77
CA VAL A 159 -9.00 -0.03 -22.18
C VAL A 159 -8.01 0.62 -23.14
N VAL A 160 -7.55 1.84 -22.85
CA VAL A 160 -6.57 2.55 -23.67
C VAL A 160 -5.24 1.78 -23.72
N TYR A 161 -4.74 1.32 -22.56
CA TYR A 161 -3.55 0.45 -22.49
C TYR A 161 -3.73 -0.82 -23.32
N TYR A 162 -4.89 -1.47 -23.23
CA TYR A 162 -5.16 -2.71 -23.98
C TYR A 162 -5.08 -2.50 -25.49
N VAL A 163 -5.71 -1.44 -26.01
CA VAL A 163 -5.71 -1.12 -27.45
C VAL A 163 -4.28 -0.85 -27.93
N PHE A 164 -3.52 -0.01 -27.21
CA PHE A 164 -2.14 0.30 -27.58
C PHE A 164 -1.20 -0.91 -27.42
N ALA A 165 -1.38 -1.75 -26.41
CA ALA A 165 -0.57 -2.95 -26.23
C ALA A 165 -0.76 -3.94 -27.37
N VAL A 166 -2.01 -4.24 -27.75
CA VAL A 166 -2.30 -5.13 -28.88
C VAL A 166 -1.80 -4.54 -30.20
N PHE A 167 -1.97 -3.24 -30.41
CA PHE A 167 -1.47 -2.56 -31.60
C PHE A 167 0.06 -2.56 -31.66
N GLY A 168 0.74 -2.35 -30.52
CA GLY A 168 2.19 -2.41 -30.41
C GLY A 168 2.77 -3.80 -30.67
N ILE A 169 2.14 -4.85 -30.15
CA ILE A 169 2.51 -6.25 -30.46
C ILE A 169 2.37 -6.48 -31.97
N TRP A 170 1.21 -6.14 -32.54
CA TRP A 170 0.98 -6.34 -33.98
C TRP A 170 2.01 -5.64 -34.89
N LEU A 171 2.55 -4.50 -34.46
CA LEU A 171 3.53 -3.74 -35.23
C LEU A 171 4.98 -4.15 -34.98
N PHE A 172 5.32 -4.56 -33.76
CA PHE A 172 6.70 -4.65 -33.30
C PHE A 172 7.10 -6.00 -32.68
N GLU A 173 6.22 -7.01 -32.73
CA GLU A 173 6.51 -8.37 -32.27
C GLU A 173 7.77 -8.92 -32.95
N GLY A 174 8.74 -9.36 -32.15
CA GLY A 174 9.99 -9.95 -32.62
C GLY A 174 10.98 -8.98 -33.25
N ALA A 175 10.73 -7.66 -33.19
CA ALA A 175 11.60 -6.64 -33.76
C ALA A 175 12.94 -6.51 -33.03
N ILE A 176 12.94 -6.63 -31.70
CA ILE A 176 14.13 -6.47 -30.86
C ILE A 176 14.43 -7.81 -30.20
N LYS A 177 15.52 -8.46 -30.61
CA LYS A 177 15.96 -9.73 -30.02
C LYS A 177 17.26 -9.53 -29.23
N PRO A 178 17.36 -10.06 -28.00
CA PRO A 178 18.61 -10.01 -27.26
C PRO A 178 19.70 -10.81 -28.02
N PRO A 179 20.97 -10.36 -27.96
CA PRO A 179 22.06 -11.08 -28.61
C PRO A 179 22.18 -12.52 -28.05
N PRO A 180 22.36 -13.55 -28.89
CA PRO A 180 22.56 -14.91 -28.41
C PRO A 180 23.83 -14.97 -27.57
N GLY A 181 23.69 -15.23 -26.26
CA GLY A 181 24.82 -15.37 -25.34
C GLY A 181 24.99 -14.25 -24.32
N THR A 182 24.09 -13.26 -24.21
CA THR A 182 24.06 -12.33 -23.07
C THR A 182 23.52 -13.02 -21.81
N ARG A 183 24.22 -14.05 -21.34
CA ARG A 183 24.28 -14.31 -19.90
C ARG A 183 25.05 -13.12 -19.33
N TYR A 184 24.49 -12.42 -18.35
CA TYR A 184 25.01 -11.18 -17.73
C TYR A 184 26.47 -11.26 -17.21
N GLU A 185 27.19 -12.36 -17.42
CA GLU A 185 28.49 -12.64 -16.82
C GLU A 185 29.71 -12.41 -17.72
N ASN A 186 29.59 -12.12 -19.02
CA ASN A 186 30.79 -11.77 -19.81
C ASN A 186 30.46 -10.87 -21.02
N ILE A 187 30.15 -9.60 -20.77
CA ILE A 187 30.26 -8.57 -21.82
C ILE A 187 31.73 -8.15 -21.90
N THR A 188 32.58 -9.08 -22.32
CA THR A 188 33.95 -8.83 -22.79
C THR A 188 34.04 -8.94 -24.31
N THR A 189 32.90 -8.81 -25.00
CA THR A 189 32.89 -8.59 -26.44
C THR A 189 33.10 -7.10 -26.70
N ASN A 190 34.19 -6.77 -27.41
CA ASN A 190 34.57 -5.46 -27.95
C ASN A 190 33.48 -4.80 -28.82
N PHE A 191 32.31 -4.51 -28.27
CA PHE A 191 31.34 -3.59 -28.87
C PHE A 191 31.46 -2.27 -28.12
N SER A 192 32.16 -1.31 -28.73
CA SER A 192 32.09 0.09 -28.32
C SER A 192 30.71 0.62 -28.70
N MET A 193 29.70 0.29 -27.88
CA MET A 193 28.38 0.89 -28.01
C MET A 193 28.47 2.35 -27.57
N GLU A 194 27.78 3.22 -28.29
CA GLU A 194 27.67 4.62 -27.89
C GLU A 194 26.94 4.71 -26.53
N CYS A 195 27.47 5.53 -25.64
CA CYS A 195 26.91 5.69 -24.30
C CYS A 195 25.49 6.27 -24.38
N GLY A 196 24.55 5.70 -23.63
CA GLY A 196 23.14 6.13 -23.59
C GLY A 196 22.21 5.39 -24.55
N THR A 197 22.71 4.38 -25.27
CA THR A 197 21.90 3.56 -26.20
C THR A 197 21.09 2.48 -25.47
N TYR A 198 19.97 2.05 -26.06
CA TYR A 198 19.09 1.00 -25.55
C TYR A 198 19.86 -0.30 -25.23
N GLU A 199 20.81 -0.64 -26.09
CA GLU A 199 21.64 -1.84 -26.00
C GLU A 199 22.62 -1.79 -24.81
N GLN A 200 23.27 -0.64 -24.60
CA GLN A 200 24.22 -0.44 -23.50
C GLN A 200 23.51 -0.42 -22.13
N LEU A 201 22.30 0.15 -22.08
CA LEU A 201 21.49 0.21 -20.85
C LEU A 201 20.81 -1.12 -20.50
N GLY A 202 20.91 -2.12 -21.37
CA GLY A 202 20.36 -3.46 -21.10
C GLY A 202 18.84 -3.50 -21.08
N TYR A 203 18.17 -2.65 -21.88
CA TYR A 203 16.71 -2.56 -21.92
C TYR A 203 16.01 -3.69 -22.68
N TRP A 204 16.71 -4.76 -23.04
CA TRP A 204 16.19 -5.94 -23.77
C TRP A 204 14.86 -6.52 -23.25
N PRO A 205 14.57 -6.56 -21.93
CA PRO A 205 13.28 -7.04 -21.43
C PRO A 205 12.09 -6.14 -21.79
N ASN A 206 12.35 -4.86 -22.12
CA ASN A 206 11.33 -3.91 -22.53
C ASN A 206 11.11 -4.05 -24.04
N ASN A 207 10.20 -4.96 -24.42
CA ASN A 207 9.83 -5.24 -25.80
C ASN A 207 8.30 -5.38 -25.98
N PHE A 208 7.87 -5.64 -27.22
CA PHE A 208 6.47 -5.90 -27.59
C PHE A 208 6.23 -7.37 -27.95
N ASP A 209 7.06 -8.30 -27.45
CA ASP A 209 6.93 -9.72 -27.81
C ASP A 209 5.78 -10.40 -27.05
N ASP A 210 5.57 -10.00 -25.80
CA ASP A 210 4.49 -10.51 -24.94
C ASP A 210 3.61 -9.37 -24.41
N PHE A 211 2.35 -9.68 -24.11
CA PHE A 211 1.40 -8.69 -23.57
C PHE A 211 1.87 -8.04 -22.25
N ALA A 212 2.53 -8.80 -21.38
CA ALA A 212 3.07 -8.26 -20.13
C ALA A 212 4.24 -7.30 -20.38
N ALA A 213 5.16 -7.65 -21.29
CA ALA A 213 6.29 -6.80 -21.68
C ALA A 213 5.80 -5.52 -22.36
N ALA A 214 4.79 -5.61 -23.23
CA ALA A 214 4.15 -4.48 -23.88
C ALA A 214 3.56 -3.48 -22.87
N ILE A 215 2.89 -3.95 -21.82
CA ILE A 215 2.36 -3.08 -20.75
C ILE A 215 3.50 -2.36 -20.02
N ILE A 216 4.58 -3.06 -19.67
CA ILE A 216 5.73 -2.48 -18.97
C ILE A 216 6.38 -1.40 -19.84
N LEU A 217 6.62 -1.69 -21.11
CA LEU A 217 7.18 -0.72 -22.04
C LEU A 217 6.27 0.50 -22.23
N LEU A 218 4.96 0.31 -22.39
CA LEU A 218 4.00 1.41 -22.49
C LEU A 218 4.00 2.28 -21.22
N TYR A 219 4.13 1.65 -20.06
CA TYR A 219 4.27 2.35 -18.77
C TYR A 219 5.57 3.17 -18.70
N ASP A 220 6.71 2.60 -19.10
CA ASP A 220 7.99 3.30 -19.12
C ASP A 220 7.95 4.53 -20.05
N VAL A 221 7.30 4.40 -21.22
CA VAL A 221 7.09 5.54 -22.14
C VAL A 221 6.10 6.56 -21.57
N MET A 222 5.06 6.14 -20.84
CA MET A 222 4.09 7.04 -20.20
C MET A 222 4.76 7.97 -19.16
N ILE A 223 5.76 7.48 -18.43
CA ILE A 223 6.54 8.27 -17.46
C ILE A 223 7.41 9.33 -18.16
N VAL A 224 7.70 9.16 -19.46
CA VAL A 224 8.52 10.06 -20.28
C VAL A 224 10.01 10.08 -19.87
N ASN A 225 10.43 9.21 -18.95
CA ASN A 225 11.84 9.12 -18.57
C ASN A 225 12.61 8.24 -19.58
N ASN A 226 13.69 8.79 -20.16
CA ASN A 226 14.52 8.13 -21.16
C ASN A 226 13.77 7.53 -22.37
N TRP A 227 12.55 8.00 -22.65
CA TRP A 227 11.68 7.43 -23.68
C TRP A 227 12.26 7.55 -25.10
N GLN A 228 13.12 8.55 -25.29
CA GLN A 228 13.92 8.76 -26.50
C GLN A 228 14.80 7.55 -26.86
N ALA A 229 15.32 6.81 -25.87
CA ALA A 229 16.12 5.61 -26.12
C ALA A 229 15.26 4.48 -26.71
N PHE A 230 14.01 4.32 -26.27
CA PHE A 230 13.07 3.38 -26.87
C PHE A 230 12.69 3.82 -28.28
N MET A 231 12.29 5.08 -28.46
CA MET A 231 11.90 5.59 -29.77
C MET A 231 13.03 5.46 -30.80
N ASP A 232 14.28 5.78 -30.43
CA ASP A 232 15.44 5.61 -31.29
C ASP A 232 15.70 4.13 -31.62
N ALA A 233 15.65 3.24 -30.63
CA ALA A 233 15.83 1.81 -30.86
C ALA A 233 14.78 1.26 -31.84
N TYR A 234 13.49 1.52 -31.61
CA TYR A 234 12.45 1.03 -32.52
C TYR A 234 12.52 1.66 -33.91
N SER A 235 12.99 2.92 -34.02
CA SER A 235 13.28 3.55 -35.30
C SER A 235 14.36 2.80 -36.08
N ARG A 236 15.44 2.41 -35.39
CA ARG A 236 16.57 1.67 -35.96
C ARG A 236 16.22 0.23 -36.32
N TYR A 237 15.48 -0.48 -35.47
CA TYR A 237 15.16 -1.90 -35.65
C TYR A 237 13.95 -2.18 -36.55
N THR A 238 13.04 -1.21 -36.72
CA THR A 238 11.84 -1.39 -37.56
C THR A 238 11.81 -0.41 -38.73
N THR A 239 11.29 0.80 -38.51
CA THR A 239 11.23 1.88 -39.48
C THR A 239 11.17 3.22 -38.75
N GLU A 240 11.57 4.30 -39.43
CA GLU A 240 11.41 5.67 -38.94
C GLU A 240 9.94 6.04 -38.62
N TRP A 241 8.97 5.37 -39.25
CA TRP A 241 7.54 5.57 -39.00
C TRP A 241 7.07 5.06 -37.63
N SER A 242 7.84 4.19 -36.98
CA SER A 242 7.58 3.75 -35.59
C SER A 242 7.52 4.92 -34.61
N LYS A 243 8.23 6.02 -34.88
CA LYS A 243 8.18 7.26 -34.10
C LYS A 243 6.76 7.80 -33.95
N ILE A 244 5.91 7.65 -34.98
CA ILE A 244 4.52 8.11 -34.92
C ILE A 244 3.75 7.34 -33.86
N TYR A 245 3.94 6.02 -33.74
CA TYR A 245 3.29 5.22 -32.71
C TYR A 245 3.65 5.72 -31.30
N PHE A 246 4.94 5.94 -31.03
CA PHE A 246 5.41 6.43 -29.72
C PHE A 246 4.92 7.85 -29.42
N VAL A 247 4.91 8.74 -30.41
CA VAL A 247 4.38 10.11 -30.26
C VAL A 247 2.86 10.10 -30.01
N CYS A 248 2.11 9.26 -30.72
CA CYS A 248 0.67 9.09 -30.49
C CYS A 248 0.38 8.53 -29.09
N TRP A 249 1.15 7.55 -28.64
CA TRP A 249 1.03 7.02 -27.27
C TRP A 249 1.38 8.08 -26.24
N TRP A 250 2.47 8.82 -26.41
CA TRP A 250 2.88 9.90 -25.50
C TRP A 250 1.79 10.97 -25.38
N LEU A 251 1.19 11.39 -26.49
CA LEU A 251 0.11 12.38 -26.49
C LEU A 251 -1.13 11.84 -25.76
N THR A 252 -1.49 10.58 -26.00
CA THR A 252 -2.68 9.96 -25.40
C THR A 252 -2.50 9.66 -23.91
N SER A 253 -1.31 9.20 -23.50
CA SER A 253 -1.01 8.78 -22.13
C SER A 253 -0.48 9.95 -21.30
N SER A 254 0.72 10.42 -21.57
CA SER A 254 1.36 11.46 -20.76
C SER A 254 0.60 12.80 -20.82
N VAL A 255 0.25 13.28 -22.02
CA VAL A 255 -0.36 14.61 -22.16
C VAL A 255 -1.85 14.59 -21.81
N MET A 256 -2.63 13.69 -22.40
CA MET A 256 -4.08 13.66 -22.15
C MET A 256 -4.40 13.02 -20.80
N TRP A 257 -3.88 11.81 -20.54
CA TRP A 257 -4.31 11.03 -19.38
C TRP A 257 -3.80 11.56 -18.04
N VAL A 258 -2.51 11.93 -17.92
CA VAL A 258 -1.98 12.47 -16.65
C VAL A 258 -2.67 13.78 -16.29
N ASN A 259 -2.90 14.66 -17.27
CA ASN A 259 -3.59 15.94 -17.02
C ASN A 259 -5.07 15.73 -16.64
N LEU A 260 -5.76 14.80 -17.31
CA LEU A 260 -7.13 14.43 -16.93
C LEU A 260 -7.16 13.83 -15.52
N PHE A 261 -6.20 12.99 -15.17
CA PHE A 261 -6.09 12.42 -13.83
C PHE A 261 -5.86 13.48 -12.75
N VAL A 262 -4.96 14.44 -12.98
CA VAL A 262 -4.70 15.56 -12.07
C VAL A 262 -5.96 16.43 -11.92
N ALA A 263 -6.64 16.74 -13.03
CA ALA A 263 -7.88 17.52 -13.00
C ALA A 263 -8.96 16.84 -12.14
N LEU A 264 -9.11 15.52 -12.25
CA LEU A 264 -10.09 14.76 -11.47
C LEU A 264 -9.74 14.68 -9.98
N ILE A 265 -8.46 14.53 -9.65
CA ILE A 265 -8.03 14.59 -8.24
C ILE A 265 -8.34 15.96 -7.67
N LEU A 266 -8.03 17.03 -8.42
CA LEU A 266 -8.29 18.40 -8.02
C LEU A 266 -9.79 18.66 -7.82
N GLU A 267 -10.65 18.20 -8.74
CA GLU A 267 -12.10 18.29 -8.60
C GLU A 267 -12.61 17.51 -7.37
N ASN A 268 -12.13 16.29 -7.14
CA ASN A 268 -12.49 15.50 -5.96
C ASN A 268 -12.02 16.16 -4.65
N PHE A 269 -10.83 16.76 -4.67
CA PHE A 269 -10.27 17.48 -3.53
C PHE A 269 -11.08 18.74 -3.24
N ILE A 270 -11.36 19.56 -4.25
CA ILE A 270 -12.19 20.78 -4.12
C ILE A 270 -13.58 20.41 -3.60
N TYR A 271 -14.24 19.42 -4.19
CA TYR A 271 -15.56 18.97 -3.74
C TYR A 271 -15.56 18.53 -2.26
N LYS A 272 -14.52 17.81 -1.81
CA LYS A 272 -14.38 17.44 -0.40
C LYS A 272 -14.04 18.64 0.49
N TRP A 273 -13.16 19.53 0.03
CA TRP A 273 -12.73 20.72 0.75
C TRP A 273 -13.88 21.68 1.00
N ASP A 274 -14.66 21.99 -0.04
CA ASP A 274 -15.84 22.85 0.03
C ASP A 274 -16.91 22.26 0.94
N ARG A 275 -17.12 20.94 0.89
CA ARG A 275 -18.07 20.28 1.80
C ARG A 275 -17.60 20.31 3.26
N SER A 276 -16.30 20.16 3.51
CA SER A 276 -15.74 20.27 4.87
C SER A 276 -15.82 21.69 5.41
N HIS A 277 -15.53 22.70 4.58
CA HIS A 277 -15.60 24.11 4.98
C HIS A 277 -17.04 24.59 5.13
N SER A 278 -17.93 24.20 4.22
CA SER A 278 -19.36 24.52 4.32
C SER A 278 -19.96 23.94 5.60
N CYS A 279 -19.63 22.70 5.96
CA CYS A 279 -20.04 22.11 7.26
C CYS A 279 -19.54 22.96 8.44
N SER A 280 -18.26 23.36 8.44
CA SER A 280 -17.71 24.19 9.53
C SER A 280 -18.38 25.56 9.65
N VAL A 281 -18.71 26.22 8.53
CA VAL A 281 -19.39 27.52 8.55
C VAL A 281 -20.83 27.37 9.05
N THR A 282 -21.57 26.37 8.54
CA THR A 282 -22.94 26.11 9.02
C THR A 282 -22.99 25.68 10.48
N ASP A 283 -22.00 24.91 10.96
CA ASP A 283 -21.94 24.49 12.35
C ASP A 283 -21.59 25.68 13.27
N VAL A 284 -20.68 26.55 12.85
CA VAL A 284 -20.36 27.79 13.59
C VAL A 284 -21.56 28.75 13.62
N ASP A 285 -22.27 28.92 12.51
CA ASP A 285 -23.48 29.75 12.46
C ASP A 285 -24.61 29.16 13.30
N ARG A 286 -24.78 27.84 13.30
CA ARG A 286 -25.77 27.17 14.14
C ARG A 286 -25.44 27.26 15.62
N ILE A 287 -24.18 27.05 16.03
CA ILE A 287 -23.74 27.27 17.42
C ILE A 287 -23.96 28.72 17.83
N ARG A 288 -23.65 29.68 16.95
CA ARG A 288 -23.90 31.10 17.20
C ARG A 288 -25.39 31.38 17.37
N TYR A 289 -26.26 30.78 16.55
CA TYR A 289 -27.71 30.93 16.65
C TYR A 289 -28.25 30.32 17.94
N GLU A 290 -27.88 29.07 18.28
CA GLU A 290 -28.27 28.38 19.52
C GLU A 290 -27.80 29.17 20.76
N THR A 291 -26.57 29.68 20.73
CA THR A 291 -26.01 30.52 21.80
C THR A 291 -26.77 31.85 21.92
N SER A 292 -27.08 32.50 20.80
CA SER A 292 -27.84 33.76 20.79
C SER A 292 -29.26 33.59 21.32
N VAL A 293 -29.94 32.51 20.91
CA VAL A 293 -31.27 32.14 21.41
C VAL A 293 -31.21 31.86 22.91
N GLN A 294 -30.25 31.07 23.39
CA GLN A 294 -30.07 30.83 24.82
C GLN A 294 -29.83 32.12 25.61
N PHE A 295 -29.01 33.05 25.10
CA PHE A 295 -28.81 34.35 25.74
C PHE A 295 -30.09 35.20 25.77
N MET A 296 -30.91 35.14 24.71
CA MET A 296 -32.16 35.90 24.63
C MET A 296 -33.19 35.46 25.69
N PHE A 297 -33.20 34.17 26.03
CA PHE A 297 -34.09 33.61 27.05
C PHE A 297 -33.42 33.50 28.43
N ARG A 298 -32.15 33.86 28.58
CA ARG A 298 -31.39 33.70 29.83
C ARG A 298 -31.99 34.49 31.01
N GLU A 299 -32.58 35.65 30.76
CA GLU A 299 -33.27 36.43 31.82
C GLU A 299 -34.66 35.86 32.15
N GLN A 300 -35.25 35.03 31.29
CA GLN A 300 -36.57 34.43 31.45
C GLN A 300 -36.50 32.98 31.96
N VAL A 301 -35.35 32.32 31.83
CA VAL A 301 -35.09 30.97 32.30
C VAL A 301 -34.33 31.06 33.61
N GLN A 302 -35.07 30.99 34.72
CA GLN A 302 -34.49 30.81 36.04
C GLN A 302 -34.06 29.35 36.17
N GLU A 303 -32.78 29.09 36.48
CA GLU A 303 -32.30 27.73 36.76
C GLU A 303 -33.14 27.15 37.92
N PRO A 304 -33.81 25.99 37.73
CA PRO A 304 -34.63 25.40 38.78
C PRO A 304 -33.74 25.03 39.96
N THR A 305 -34.22 25.31 41.16
CA THR A 305 -33.50 24.94 42.38
C THR A 305 -33.39 23.43 42.50
N GLU A 306 -32.30 22.92 43.10
CA GLU A 306 -32.08 21.47 43.25
C GLU A 306 -33.28 20.76 43.90
N GLU A 307 -34.00 21.45 44.79
CA GLU A 307 -35.21 20.96 45.44
C GLU A 307 -36.38 20.74 44.47
N GLU A 308 -36.58 21.65 43.51
CA GLU A 308 -37.63 21.53 42.48
C GLU A 308 -37.34 20.39 41.49
N LEU A 309 -36.08 20.23 41.11
CA LEU A 309 -35.61 19.12 40.26
C LEU A 309 -35.83 17.77 40.94
N VAL A 310 -35.47 17.65 42.22
CA VAL A 310 -35.69 16.42 43.01
C VAL A 310 -37.18 16.08 43.15
N CYS A 311 -38.03 17.11 43.34
CA CYS A 311 -39.48 16.95 43.39
C CYS A 311 -40.07 16.48 42.04
N GLN A 312 -39.64 17.07 40.91
CA GLN A 312 -40.07 16.64 39.58
C GLN A 312 -39.59 15.23 39.22
N LEU A 313 -38.35 14.87 39.59
CA LEU A 313 -37.84 13.51 39.40
C LEU A 313 -38.62 12.48 40.23
N HIS A 314 -39.08 12.83 41.43
CA HIS A 314 -39.93 11.96 42.26
C HIS A 314 -41.34 11.77 41.70
N GLN A 315 -41.86 12.75 40.97
CA GLN A 315 -43.18 12.68 40.35
C GLN A 315 -43.18 11.95 39.00
N HIS A 316 -42.01 11.58 38.48
CA HIS A 316 -41.92 10.91 37.19
C HIS A 316 -42.37 9.43 37.29
N PRO A 317 -43.35 8.99 36.48
CA PRO A 317 -44.00 7.68 36.61
C PRO A 317 -43.09 6.47 36.33
N HIS A 318 -41.85 6.70 35.91
CA HIS A 318 -40.86 5.67 35.55
C HIS A 318 -39.57 5.77 36.36
N LEU A 319 -39.48 6.70 37.33
CA LEU A 319 -38.27 6.94 38.10
C LEU A 319 -38.59 6.84 39.60
N HIS A 320 -38.20 5.74 40.24
CA HIS A 320 -38.28 5.59 41.70
C HIS A 320 -36.88 5.76 42.28
N LEU A 321 -36.57 6.97 42.76
CA LEU A 321 -35.35 7.23 43.52
C LEU A 321 -35.60 6.81 44.97
N GLN A 322 -34.86 5.81 45.47
CA GLN A 322 -34.82 5.50 46.89
C GLN A 322 -33.81 6.44 47.58
N TRP A 323 -34.20 6.92 48.77
CA TRP A 323 -33.46 7.87 49.61
C TRP A 323 -32.00 7.50 49.86
#